data_AF-A0A2V9RSX5-F1
#
_entry.id   AF-A0A2V9RSX5-F1
#
_cell.length_a   1.000
_cell.length_b   1.000
_cell.length_c   1.000
_cell.angle_alpha   90.00
_cell.angle_beta   90.00
_cell.angle_gamma   90.00
#
_symmetry.space_group_name_H-M   'P 1'
#
loop_
_entity.id
_entity.type
_entity.pdbx_description
1 polymer ?
#
loop_
_entity_poly.entity_id
_entity_poly.type
_entity_poly.pdbx_seq_one_letter_code
_entity_poly.pdbx_strand_id
1 'polypeptide(L)'
;MLFDGDDETRTSKSYDADGEVVLHQRTLVSKEKTRFDRWFCDSEGRLVWHLALNDDGNVLSSWCDVGYKPKQSSSGSLGICRPRFCIDYKFDEAGSGRMEKTLDHTSGEGNLEPDSQEHYNLDGILDEKAEFKYQRDGNGNWISRSVFVWDVTSTRMVEIERDTRTIEYY
;
A
#
# COMPACT_ATOMS: atom_id res chain seq x y z
N MET A 1 16.89 -20.26 7.90
CA MET A 1 16.11 -20.74 6.74
C MET A 1 16.97 -20.47 5.51
N LEU A 2 17.51 -21.53 4.89
CA LEU A 2 18.34 -21.42 3.68
C LEU A 2 17.40 -21.46 2.48
N PHE A 3 17.46 -20.45 1.64
CA PHE A 3 16.72 -20.39 0.37
C PHE A 3 17.73 -20.68 -0.75
N ASP A 4 17.42 -21.68 -1.56
CA ASP A 4 18.25 -22.17 -2.67
C ASP A 4 17.59 -21.74 -3.99
N GLY A 5 18.34 -21.06 -4.86
CA GLY A 5 17.95 -20.71 -6.24
C GLY A 5 17.35 -19.30 -6.47
N ASP A 6 17.96 -18.54 -7.38
CA ASP A 6 17.44 -17.44 -8.25
C ASP A 6 16.41 -16.40 -7.73
N ASP A 7 16.10 -16.31 -6.45
CA ASP A 7 15.17 -15.30 -5.94
C ASP A 7 15.78 -13.89 -5.98
N GLU A 8 14.94 -12.89 -6.28
CA GLU A 8 15.37 -11.51 -6.25
C GLU A 8 15.38 -10.99 -4.82
N THR A 9 16.57 -10.71 -4.28
CA THR A 9 16.73 -10.01 -2.99
C THR A 9 17.06 -8.56 -3.22
N ARG A 10 16.27 -7.66 -2.63
CA ARG A 10 16.52 -6.21 -2.57
C ARG A 10 16.75 -5.79 -1.12
N THR A 11 17.68 -4.87 -0.91
CA THR A 11 17.93 -4.27 0.41
C THR A 11 17.99 -2.77 0.29
N SER A 12 17.36 -2.05 1.22
CA SER A 12 17.40 -0.60 1.29
C SER A 12 17.56 -0.14 2.73
N LYS A 13 18.14 1.04 2.93
CA LYS A 13 18.26 1.69 4.24
C LYS A 13 17.67 3.08 4.16
N SER A 14 16.94 3.48 5.19
CA SER A 14 16.52 4.86 5.41
C SER A 14 17.43 5.51 6.43
N TYR A 15 17.72 6.80 6.20
CA TYR A 15 18.58 7.61 7.05
C TYR A 15 17.77 8.80 7.60
N ASP A 16 18.10 9.26 8.80
CA ASP A 16 17.57 10.51 9.34
C ASP A 16 18.36 11.74 8.84
N ALA A 17 18.03 12.92 9.38
CA ALA A 17 18.67 14.18 9.00
C ALA A 17 20.16 14.24 9.36
N ASP A 18 20.59 13.46 10.36
CA ASP A 18 21.98 13.38 10.79
C ASP A 18 22.76 12.33 9.99
N GLY A 19 22.09 11.60 9.09
CA GLY A 19 22.68 10.56 8.25
C GLY A 19 22.76 9.20 8.95
N GLU A 20 22.12 9.04 10.11
CA GLU A 20 22.10 7.78 10.84
C GLU A 20 21.03 6.85 10.28
N VAL A 21 21.33 5.55 10.25
CA VAL A 21 20.37 4.54 9.78
C VAL A 21 19.25 4.42 10.78
N VAL A 22 18.01 4.68 10.34
CA VAL A 22 16.81 4.53 11.18
C VAL A 22 15.99 3.30 10.84
N LEU A 23 16.21 2.72 9.65
CA LEU A 23 15.45 1.58 9.17
C LEU A 23 16.26 0.80 8.13
N HIS A 24 16.33 -0.51 8.29
CA HIS A 24 16.89 -1.41 7.29
C HIS A 24 15.77 -2.32 6.76
N GLN A 25 15.50 -2.22 5.47
CA GLN A 25 14.51 -3.05 4.79
C GLN A 25 15.22 -4.12 3.95
N ARG A 26 14.73 -5.35 4.07
CA ARG A 26 15.02 -6.44 3.14
C ARG A 26 13.74 -6.88 2.46
N THR A 27 13.80 -7.11 1.16
CA THR A 27 12.69 -7.62 0.37
C THR A 27 13.15 -8.83 -0.43
N LEU A 28 12.37 -9.89 -0.40
CA LEU A 28 12.54 -11.08 -1.22
C LEU A 28 11.32 -11.21 -2.13
N VAL A 29 11.56 -11.42 -3.41
CA VAL A 29 10.51 -11.73 -4.38
C VAL A 29 10.83 -13.08 -4.98
N SER A 30 9.90 -14.03 -4.89
CA SER A 30 10.10 -15.33 -5.52
C SER A 30 10.23 -15.15 -7.04
N LYS A 31 11.02 -16.01 -7.69
CA LYS A 31 11.19 -15.98 -9.15
C LYS A 31 9.87 -16.00 -9.92
N GLU A 32 8.91 -16.79 -9.46
CA GLU A 32 7.57 -16.90 -10.04
C GLU A 32 6.66 -15.72 -9.66
N LYS A 33 7.13 -14.80 -8.82
CA LYS A 33 6.39 -13.66 -8.24
C LYS A 33 5.13 -14.05 -7.46
N THR A 34 5.04 -15.32 -7.09
CA THR A 34 3.97 -15.93 -6.28
C THR A 34 4.09 -15.60 -4.79
N ARG A 35 5.25 -15.11 -4.35
CA ARG A 35 5.51 -14.76 -2.96
C ARG A 35 6.39 -13.52 -2.85
N PHE A 36 6.03 -12.67 -1.91
CA PHE A 36 6.71 -11.45 -1.57
C PHE A 36 6.93 -11.39 -0.06
N ASP A 37 8.18 -11.29 0.40
CA ASP A 37 8.49 -11.10 1.82
C ASP A 37 9.21 -9.76 2.01
N ARG A 38 8.85 -9.05 3.07
CA ARG A 38 9.50 -7.82 3.48
C ARG A 38 9.78 -7.84 4.97
N TRP A 39 11.02 -7.55 5.34
CA TRP A 39 11.48 -7.41 6.72
C TRP A 39 11.96 -6.00 6.94
N PHE A 40 11.63 -5.45 8.10
CA PHE A 40 12.19 -4.19 8.58
C PHE A 40 12.89 -4.42 9.91
N CYS A 41 14.13 -3.95 9.98
CA CYS A 41 14.92 -3.91 11.19
C CYS A 41 15.15 -2.45 11.62
N ASP A 42 15.21 -2.22 12.92
CA ASP A 42 15.61 -0.93 13.48
C ASP A 42 17.12 -0.66 13.28
N SER A 43 17.59 0.48 13.81
CA SER A 43 18.99 0.92 13.74
C SER A 43 19.97 -0.07 14.38
N GLU A 44 19.50 -0.89 15.33
CA GLU A 44 20.30 -1.92 16.02
C GLU A 44 20.28 -3.26 15.27
N GLY A 45 19.53 -3.34 14.16
CA GLY A 45 19.38 -4.56 13.37
C GLY A 45 18.34 -5.54 13.95
N ARG A 46 17.62 -5.16 15.00
CA ARG A 46 16.53 -5.99 15.55
C ARG A 46 15.33 -5.94 14.60
N LEU A 47 14.78 -7.10 14.29
CA LEU A 47 13.54 -7.18 13.50
C LEU A 47 12.42 -6.48 14.27
N VAL A 48 11.82 -5.48 13.64
CA VAL A 48 10.66 -4.75 14.19
C VAL A 48 9.38 -5.05 13.40
N TRP A 49 9.52 -5.62 12.20
CA TRP A 49 8.40 -5.84 11.30
C TRP A 49 8.67 -6.91 10.23
N HIS A 50 7.66 -7.73 9.92
CA HIS A 50 7.65 -8.68 8.80
C HIS A 50 6.26 -8.77 8.17
N LEU A 51 6.23 -8.82 6.83
CA LEU A 51 5.05 -9.12 6.05
C LEU A 51 5.40 -10.05 4.89
N ALA A 52 4.63 -11.11 4.72
CA ALA A 52 4.67 -11.99 3.56
C ALA A 52 3.32 -12.02 2.85
N LEU A 53 3.32 -11.84 1.54
CA LEU A 53 2.13 -11.81 0.69
C LEU A 53 2.24 -12.82 -0.46
N ASN A 54 1.10 -13.29 -0.98
CA ASN A 54 1.05 -13.97 -2.26
C ASN A 54 1.01 -12.97 -3.45
N ASP A 55 0.89 -13.46 -4.67
CA ASP A 55 0.76 -12.65 -5.90
C ASP A 55 -0.52 -11.82 -5.95
N ASP A 56 -1.62 -12.30 -5.38
CA ASP A 56 -2.88 -11.55 -5.20
C ASP A 56 -2.78 -10.48 -4.09
N GLY A 57 -1.65 -10.45 -3.37
CA GLY A 57 -1.40 -9.56 -2.25
C GLY A 57 -2.14 -9.93 -0.97
N ASN A 58 -2.65 -11.17 -0.85
CA ASN A 58 -3.18 -11.73 0.39
C ASN A 58 -2.05 -12.04 1.36
N VAL A 59 -2.29 -11.81 2.66
CA VAL A 59 -1.33 -12.06 3.73
C VAL A 59 -1.12 -13.57 3.93
N LEU A 60 0.13 -14.02 3.80
CA LEU A 60 0.57 -15.38 4.13
C LEU A 60 1.07 -15.48 5.57
N SER A 61 1.80 -14.46 6.03
CA SER A 61 2.27 -14.33 7.40
C SER A 61 2.63 -12.88 7.69
N SER A 62 2.47 -12.45 8.93
CA SER A 62 2.84 -11.11 9.37
C SER A 62 3.29 -11.12 10.83
N TRP A 63 4.14 -10.16 11.20
CA TRP A 63 4.60 -9.98 12.58
C TRP A 63 5.08 -8.54 12.80
N CYS A 64 4.82 -7.98 13.97
CA CYS A 64 5.32 -6.67 14.38
C CYS A 64 5.78 -6.70 15.85
N ASP A 65 6.82 -5.94 16.18
CA ASP A 65 7.25 -5.77 17.57
C ASP A 65 6.19 -4.97 18.35
N VAL A 66 5.84 -5.43 19.54
CA VAL A 66 4.73 -4.87 20.33
C VAL A 66 5.08 -3.46 20.77
N GLY A 67 4.21 -2.49 20.46
CA GLY A 67 4.43 -1.09 20.79
C GLY A 67 5.44 -0.38 19.87
N TYR A 68 5.97 -1.04 18.84
CA TYR A 68 6.76 -0.38 17.81
C TYR A 68 5.89 0.58 17.00
N LYS A 69 6.29 1.85 16.96
CA LYS A 69 5.67 2.88 16.13
C LYS A 69 6.62 3.22 14.98
N PRO A 70 6.25 2.93 13.72
CA PRO A 70 7.09 3.27 12.57
C PRO A 70 7.37 4.78 12.54
N LYS A 71 8.65 5.17 12.52
CA LYS A 71 9.06 6.59 12.47
C LYS A 71 8.89 7.22 11.08
N GLN A 72 8.77 6.42 10.04
CA GLN A 72 8.54 6.87 8.67
C GLN A 72 7.24 6.29 8.13
N SER A 73 6.27 7.17 7.86
CA SER A 73 5.15 6.91 6.96
C SER A 73 4.70 8.24 6.38
N SER A 74 5.28 8.62 5.24
CA SER A 74 4.65 9.60 4.35
C SER A 74 4.52 9.09 2.91
N SER A 75 5.08 7.91 2.59
CA SER A 75 4.80 7.12 1.38
C SER A 75 5.04 5.61 1.58
N GLY A 76 5.13 5.16 2.83
CA GLY A 76 5.61 3.84 3.26
C GLY A 76 4.61 2.71 3.08
N SER A 77 4.23 2.43 1.84
CA SER A 77 3.32 1.34 1.51
C SER A 77 3.91 -0.01 1.86
N LEU A 78 3.30 -0.69 2.83
CA LEU A 78 3.79 -1.98 3.31
C LEU A 78 3.33 -3.13 2.42
N GLY A 79 2.42 -2.88 1.49
CA GLY A 79 2.00 -3.88 0.52
C GLY A 79 2.75 -3.78 -0.81
N ILE A 80 2.02 -4.08 -1.87
CA ILE A 80 2.56 -4.28 -3.22
C ILE A 80 1.70 -3.54 -4.24
N CYS A 81 2.35 -2.99 -5.26
CA CYS A 81 1.69 -2.60 -6.49
C CYS A 81 1.94 -3.65 -7.57
N ARG A 82 0.89 -3.95 -8.32
CA ARG A 82 0.82 -4.93 -9.41
C ARG A 82 -0.04 -4.35 -10.54
N PRO A 83 -0.02 -4.93 -11.74
CA PRO A 83 -0.96 -4.50 -12.75
C PRO A 83 -2.37 -4.70 -12.21
N ARG A 84 -3.14 -3.61 -12.23
CA ARG A 84 -4.53 -3.51 -11.81
C ARG A 84 -4.80 -3.20 -10.35
N PHE A 85 -3.79 -3.21 -9.48
CA PHE A 85 -3.99 -2.87 -8.09
C PHE A 85 -2.74 -2.42 -7.34
N CYS A 86 -2.94 -1.65 -6.28
CA CYS A 86 -2.00 -1.47 -5.18
C CYS A 86 -2.68 -1.87 -3.88
N ILE A 87 -1.96 -2.58 -3.02
CA ILE A 87 -2.43 -2.91 -1.67
C ILE A 87 -1.52 -2.26 -0.67
N ASP A 88 -2.13 -1.72 0.37
CA ASP A 88 -1.48 -1.18 1.53
C ASP A 88 -1.96 -1.85 2.80
N TYR A 89 -1.03 -2.07 3.72
CA TYR A 89 -1.29 -2.66 5.03
C TYR A 89 -0.79 -1.73 6.12
N LYS A 90 -1.54 -1.65 7.22
CA LYS A 90 -1.17 -0.86 8.40
C LYS A 90 -1.50 -1.66 9.65
N PHE A 91 -0.52 -1.96 10.50
CA PHE A 91 -0.82 -2.62 11.78
C PHE A 91 -1.57 -1.68 12.73
N ASP A 92 -2.30 -2.30 13.64
CA ASP A 92 -2.91 -1.61 14.75
C ASP A 92 -1.88 -0.97 15.68
N GLU A 93 -2.23 0.19 16.25
CA GLU A 93 -1.33 0.91 17.15
C GLU A 93 -1.08 0.17 18.47
N ALA A 94 -1.96 -0.79 18.82
CA ALA A 94 -1.82 -1.60 20.02
C ALA A 94 -0.77 -2.71 19.86
N GLY A 95 -0.28 -2.97 18.64
CA GLY A 95 0.70 -4.02 18.38
C GLY A 95 0.14 -5.42 18.61
N SER A 96 -1.16 -5.63 18.36
CA SER A 96 -1.78 -6.96 18.45
C SER A 96 -1.45 -7.85 17.25
N GLY A 97 -0.82 -7.29 16.21
CA GLY A 97 -0.52 -7.99 14.97
C GLY A 97 -1.69 -7.97 13.97
N ARG A 98 -2.79 -7.29 14.31
CA ARG A 98 -3.91 -7.05 13.38
C ARG A 98 -3.56 -5.92 12.43
N MET A 99 -4.15 -5.93 11.23
CA MET A 99 -3.86 -4.96 10.18
C MET A 99 -5.12 -4.44 9.53
N GLU A 100 -5.13 -3.14 9.25
CA GLU A 100 -5.99 -2.50 8.25
C GLU A 100 -5.43 -2.80 6.86
N LYS A 101 -6.30 -2.84 5.86
CA LYS A 101 -5.94 -3.03 4.46
C LYS A 101 -6.63 -1.99 3.59
N THR A 102 -5.87 -1.30 2.75
CA THR A 102 -6.39 -0.48 1.66
C THR A 102 -6.06 -1.15 0.33
N LEU A 103 -7.07 -1.35 -0.52
CA LEU A 103 -6.92 -1.89 -1.86
C LEU A 103 -7.34 -0.82 -2.86
N ASP A 104 -6.36 -0.31 -3.59
CA ASP A 104 -6.55 0.58 -4.73
C ASP A 104 -6.62 -0.24 -6.00
N HIS A 105 -7.73 -0.14 -6.73
CA HIS A 105 -7.82 -0.67 -8.08
C HIS A 105 -7.36 0.40 -9.06
N THR A 106 -6.42 0.06 -9.92
CA THR A 106 -5.85 0.96 -10.91
C THR A 106 -6.00 0.38 -12.31
N SER A 107 -6.01 1.20 -13.34
CA SER A 107 -6.04 0.72 -14.73
C SER A 107 -4.65 0.33 -15.27
N GLY A 108 -3.57 0.61 -14.52
CA GLY A 108 -2.19 0.38 -14.94
C GLY A 108 -1.20 0.23 -13.79
N GLU A 109 -0.01 -0.30 -14.09
CA GLU A 109 1.09 -0.39 -13.13
C GLU A 109 1.60 1.01 -12.77
N GLY A 110 1.65 1.35 -11.48
CA GLY A 110 2.21 2.62 -11.01
C GLY A 110 1.34 3.86 -11.25
N ASN A 111 0.09 3.70 -11.70
CA ASN A 111 -0.87 4.80 -11.73
C ASN A 111 -1.18 5.26 -10.30
N LEU A 112 -0.85 6.51 -9.99
CA LEU A 112 -1.13 7.16 -8.71
C LEU A 112 -2.61 7.50 -8.51
N GLU A 113 -3.42 7.34 -9.56
CA GLU A 113 -4.83 7.72 -9.60
C GLU A 113 -5.68 6.45 -9.66
N PRO A 114 -6.23 5.97 -8.52
CA PRO A 114 -7.05 4.77 -8.49
C PRO A 114 -8.40 5.01 -9.14
N ASP A 115 -8.96 3.97 -9.76
CA ASP A 115 -10.33 3.92 -10.28
C ASP A 115 -11.33 3.63 -9.15
N SER A 116 -10.90 2.86 -8.15
CA SER A 116 -11.64 2.66 -6.89
C SER A 116 -10.70 2.31 -5.76
N GLN A 117 -11.17 2.51 -4.53
CA GLN A 117 -10.46 2.20 -3.31
C GLN A 117 -11.39 1.46 -2.36
N GLU A 118 -10.89 0.43 -1.71
CA GLU A 118 -11.58 -0.33 -0.68
C GLU A 118 -10.74 -0.32 0.60
N HIS A 119 -11.36 0.01 1.74
CA HIS A 119 -10.73 -0.05 3.04
C HIS A 119 -11.37 -1.17 3.88
N TYR A 120 -10.51 -2.00 4.46
CA TYR A 120 -10.88 -3.08 5.34
C TYR A 120 -10.30 -2.79 6.73
N ASN A 121 -11.17 -2.81 7.73
CA ASN A 121 -10.76 -2.57 9.11
C ASN A 121 -9.95 -3.73 9.70
N LEU A 122 -9.57 -3.59 10.98
CA LEU A 122 -8.80 -4.59 11.72
C LEU A 122 -9.47 -5.97 11.82
N ASP A 123 -10.79 -6.08 11.62
CA ASP A 123 -11.54 -7.34 11.59
C ASP A 123 -11.57 -7.96 10.17
N GLY A 124 -10.96 -7.30 9.18
CA GLY A 124 -11.00 -7.71 7.78
C GLY A 124 -12.35 -7.43 7.12
N ILE A 125 -13.18 -6.57 7.72
CA ILE A 125 -14.49 -6.19 7.19
C ILE A 125 -14.32 -4.93 6.34
N LEU A 126 -14.87 -4.96 5.12
CA LEU A 126 -15.00 -3.77 4.27
C LEU A 126 -15.90 -2.75 4.96
N ASP A 127 -15.34 -1.60 5.34
CA ASP A 127 -16.08 -0.52 6.00
C ASP A 127 -16.10 0.78 5.19
N GLU A 128 -15.15 0.98 4.28
CA GLU A 128 -15.19 2.09 3.32
C GLU A 128 -14.93 1.62 1.89
N LYS A 129 -15.62 2.25 0.95
CA LYS A 129 -15.40 2.05 -0.48
C LYS A 129 -15.63 3.35 -1.23
N ALA A 130 -14.72 3.68 -2.14
CA ALA A 130 -14.80 4.84 -3.02
C ALA A 130 -14.58 4.46 -4.49
N GLU A 131 -15.22 5.18 -5.40
CA GLU A 131 -14.98 5.12 -6.84
C GLU A 131 -14.61 6.51 -7.37
N PHE A 132 -13.70 6.54 -8.33
CA PHE A 132 -13.20 7.76 -8.93
C PHE A 132 -13.42 7.73 -10.44
N LYS A 133 -14.01 8.80 -10.97
CA LYS A 133 -14.20 8.96 -12.41
C LYS A 133 -13.43 10.17 -12.89
N TYR A 134 -12.53 9.94 -13.85
CA TYR A 134 -11.69 10.98 -14.40
C TYR A 134 -12.10 11.31 -15.82
N GLN A 135 -12.23 12.60 -16.12
CA GLN A 135 -12.17 13.11 -17.48
C GLN A 135 -10.75 13.63 -17.71
N ARG A 136 -10.13 13.25 -18.83
CA ARG A 136 -8.75 13.62 -19.17
C ARG A 136 -8.70 14.49 -20.43
N ASP A 137 -7.67 15.32 -20.54
CA ASP A 137 -7.33 16.04 -21.76
C ASP A 137 -6.57 15.15 -22.76
N GLY A 138 -6.19 15.73 -23.91
CA GLY A 138 -5.44 15.03 -24.95
C GLY A 138 -4.02 14.57 -24.55
N ASN A 139 -3.49 15.07 -23.43
CA ASN A 139 -2.18 14.69 -22.90
C ASN A 139 -2.29 13.68 -21.74
N GLY A 140 -3.50 13.23 -21.40
CA GLY A 140 -3.74 12.21 -20.37
C GLY A 140 -3.81 12.76 -18.94
N ASN A 141 -3.72 14.08 -18.75
CA ASN A 141 -3.94 14.67 -17.43
C ASN A 141 -5.44 14.72 -17.14
N TRP A 142 -5.89 14.36 -15.93
CA TRP A 142 -7.29 14.60 -15.59
C TRP A 142 -7.58 16.10 -15.57
N ILE A 143 -8.76 16.50 -16.03
CA ILE A 143 -9.28 17.88 -16.00
C ILE A 143 -10.56 17.96 -15.18
N SER A 144 -11.21 16.82 -14.94
CA SER A 144 -12.27 16.68 -13.96
C SER A 144 -12.17 15.34 -13.25
N ARG A 145 -12.56 15.31 -11.98
CA ARG A 145 -12.67 14.11 -11.15
C ARG A 145 -14.00 14.15 -10.40
N SER A 146 -14.77 13.08 -10.42
CA SER A 146 -15.89 12.86 -9.51
C SER A 146 -15.55 11.74 -8.53
N VAL A 147 -15.84 11.95 -7.25
CA VAL A 147 -15.64 10.97 -6.17
C VAL A 147 -17.00 10.47 -5.69
N PHE A 148 -17.15 9.15 -5.66
CA PHE A 148 -18.32 8.47 -5.17
C PHE A 148 -17.93 7.64 -3.96
N VAL A 149 -18.75 7.65 -2.91
CA VAL A 149 -18.55 6.79 -1.72
C VAL A 149 -19.72 5.84 -1.54
N TRP A 150 -19.43 4.67 -0.98
CA TRP A 150 -20.42 3.66 -0.68
C TRP A 150 -21.22 4.02 0.56
N ASP A 151 -22.53 4.26 0.40
CA ASP A 151 -23.45 4.38 1.53
C ASP A 151 -23.94 2.99 1.94
N VAL A 152 -23.50 2.54 3.12
CA VAL A 152 -23.85 1.25 3.70
C VAL A 152 -25.36 1.09 3.90
N THR A 153 -26.09 2.19 4.16
CA THR A 153 -27.54 2.15 4.43
C THR A 153 -28.33 1.88 3.16
N SER A 154 -27.99 2.56 2.07
CA SER A 154 -28.67 2.40 0.78
C SER A 154 -28.03 1.37 -0.14
N THR A 155 -26.83 0.89 0.20
CA THR A 155 -25.97 0.00 -0.61
C THR A 155 -25.61 0.58 -1.98
N ARG A 156 -25.64 1.91 -2.13
CA ARG A 156 -25.37 2.62 -3.38
C ARG A 156 -24.10 3.46 -3.30
N MET A 157 -23.51 3.72 -4.46
CA MET A 157 -22.47 4.74 -4.60
C MET A 157 -23.12 6.11 -4.75
N VAL A 158 -22.71 7.07 -3.92
CA VAL A 158 -23.22 8.45 -3.91
C VAL A 158 -22.09 9.41 -4.26
N GLU A 159 -22.29 10.28 -5.24
CA GLU A 159 -21.33 11.34 -5.57
C GLU A 159 -21.28 12.35 -4.42
N ILE A 160 -20.07 12.59 -3.88
CA ILE A 160 -19.88 13.52 -2.76
C ILE A 160 -19.00 14.71 -3.13
N GLU A 161 -18.18 14.56 -4.17
CA GLU A 161 -17.22 15.58 -4.56
C GLU A 161 -17.02 15.57 -6.08
N ARG A 162 -16.87 16.77 -6.64
CA ARG A 162 -16.48 16.95 -8.03
C ARG A 162 -15.47 18.09 -8.13
N ASP A 163 -14.32 17.76 -8.70
CA ASP A 163 -13.22 18.69 -8.96
C ASP A 163 -13.06 18.94 -10.45
N THR A 164 -12.59 20.16 -10.76
CA THR A 164 -12.19 20.55 -12.11
C THR A 164 -10.92 21.39 -12.05
N ARG A 165 -10.01 21.21 -13.01
CA ARG A 165 -8.80 22.02 -13.13
C ARG A 165 -8.53 22.41 -14.58
N THR A 166 -7.88 23.55 -14.75
CA THR A 166 -7.35 24.02 -16.03
C THR A 166 -5.85 23.84 -16.04
N ILE A 167 -5.31 23.24 -17.11
CA ILE A 167 -3.87 23.02 -17.30
C ILE A 167 -3.44 23.78 -18.56
N GLU A 168 -2.39 24.58 -18.42
CA GLU A 168 -1.77 25.30 -19.53
C GLU A 168 -0.46 24.61 -19.92
N TYR A 169 -0.21 24.50 -21.23
CA TYR A 169 1.00 23.90 -21.79
C TYR A 169 1.79 24.99 -22.51
N TYR A 170 3.12 24.96 -22.35
CA TYR A 170 4.07 25.90 -22.98
C TYR A 170 4.88 25.21 -24.09
#